data_AF-V2X080-F1
#
_entry.id   AF-V2X080-F1
#
_cell.length_a   1.000
_cell.length_b   1.000
_cell.length_c   1.000
_cell.angle_alpha   90.00
_cell.angle_beta   90.00
_cell.angle_gamma   90.00
#
_symmetry.space_group_name_H-M   'P 1'
#
loop_
_entity.id
_entity.type
_entity.pdbx_description
1 polymer ?
#
loop_
_entity_poly.entity_id
_entity_poly.type
_entity_poly.pdbx_seq_one_letter_code
_entity_poly.pdbx_strand_id
1 'polypeptide(L)'
;MDSETLRPLNYQTWAEAGKALPPVVSPRKIQCGFGKSSLTVSSTSVSAFGTVQSCDTSAAASLPTLPQGGVLPVGLKTILRPLYLTSQQQSSIIDTYMSCKHTWLEYEENDTVAQDEAKRQLEKFELDYLATKHLESQWTNCWSATTEVGYEGNTWKKRQTIYQYDCGYDQKVWQQKAKEYDAHFKRETTWQRCVPYDFTGCLAHVEVVEFCQGSRTLITRISGILEHNEACCKAEMAWKPAIPLHEHVYEVALDQLVNGTR
;
A
#
# COMPACT_ATOMS: atom_id res chain seq x y z
N MET A 1 27.49 20.43 -14.56
CA MET A 1 27.99 19.06 -14.76
C MET A 1 28.48 18.59 -13.41
N ASP A 2 27.69 17.78 -12.74
CA ASP A 2 28.11 16.72 -11.82
C ASP A 2 26.83 15.93 -11.51
N SER A 3 26.76 14.72 -12.06
CA SER A 3 25.63 13.80 -11.94
C SER A 3 25.83 12.99 -10.67
N GLU A 4 25.26 13.44 -9.55
CA GLU A 4 25.26 12.67 -8.30
C GLU A 4 24.48 11.38 -8.50
N THR A 5 25.23 10.28 -8.49
CA THR A 5 24.75 8.92 -8.68
C THR A 5 24.08 8.48 -7.40
N LEU A 6 22.77 8.22 -7.44
CA LEU A 6 22.05 7.55 -6.35
C LEU A 6 22.75 6.21 -6.07
N ARG A 7 23.39 6.10 -4.89
CA ARG A 7 24.04 4.87 -4.44
C ARG A 7 22.99 3.99 -3.74
N PRO A 8 22.83 2.71 -4.12
CA PRO A 8 22.06 1.77 -3.32
C PRO A 8 22.75 1.55 -1.97
N LEU A 9 22.01 1.71 -0.87
CA LEU A 9 22.51 1.50 0.49
C LEU A 9 22.74 0.00 0.78
N ASN A 10 23.85 -0.27 1.47
CA ASN A 10 24.35 -1.58 1.85
C ASN A 10 23.50 -2.23 2.97
N TYR A 11 23.27 -3.55 2.86
CA TYR A 11 22.59 -4.47 3.78
C TYR A 11 22.90 -4.26 5.29
N GLN A 12 24.09 -3.74 5.66
CA GLN A 12 24.45 -3.50 7.06
C GLN A 12 23.55 -2.49 7.78
N THR A 13 22.86 -1.60 7.06
CA THR A 13 21.90 -0.62 7.63
C THR A 13 20.64 -1.27 8.25
N TRP A 14 20.30 -2.50 7.86
CA TRP A 14 19.10 -3.21 8.33
C TRP A 14 19.16 -3.61 9.82
N ALA A 15 20.35 -3.88 10.35
CA ALA A 15 20.54 -4.37 11.71
C ALA A 15 20.48 -3.25 12.77
N GLU A 16 20.71 -2.00 12.37
CA GLU A 16 20.76 -0.86 13.28
C GLU A 16 19.40 -0.17 13.43
N ALA A 17 18.61 -0.08 12.36
CA ALA A 17 17.28 0.53 12.38
C ALA A 17 16.24 -0.25 13.21
N GLY A 18 16.44 -1.56 13.39
CA GLY A 18 15.50 -2.44 14.12
C GLY A 18 15.57 -2.36 15.65
N LYS A 19 16.60 -1.72 16.24
CA LYS A 19 16.84 -1.73 17.69
C LYS A 19 16.09 -0.66 18.49
N ALA A 20 15.41 0.28 17.84
CA ALA A 20 14.86 1.47 18.48
C ALA A 20 13.30 1.53 18.56
N LEU A 21 12.58 0.41 18.45
CA LEU A 21 11.12 0.41 18.56
C LEU A 21 10.64 0.05 19.98
N PRO A 22 9.88 0.93 20.67
CA PRO A 22 9.24 0.59 21.95
C PRO A 22 8.07 -0.41 21.75
N PRO A 23 7.65 -1.10 22.84
CA PRO A 23 6.66 -2.17 22.75
C PRO A 23 5.27 -1.70 22.27
N VAL A 24 4.65 -2.55 21.45
CA VAL A 24 3.36 -2.35 20.79
C VAL A 24 2.22 -2.33 21.83
N VAL A 25 1.48 -1.23 21.89
CA VAL A 25 0.19 -1.14 22.60
C VAL A 25 -0.95 -1.45 21.61
N SER A 26 -1.92 -2.27 22.05
CA SER A 26 -3.03 -2.78 21.25
C SER A 26 -3.87 -1.68 20.57
N PRO A 27 -4.39 -1.92 19.34
CA PRO A 27 -5.13 -0.91 18.59
C PRO A 27 -6.52 -0.62 19.16
N ARG A 28 -6.85 0.68 19.29
CA ARG A 28 -8.23 1.17 19.49
C ARG A 28 -8.91 1.36 18.12
N LYS A 29 -10.19 1.00 18.04
CA LYS A 29 -11.08 1.23 16.88
C LYS A 29 -11.13 2.72 16.53
N ILE A 30 -10.87 3.06 15.26
CA ILE A 30 -11.09 4.41 14.73
C ILE A 30 -12.37 4.42 13.90
N GLN A 31 -13.25 5.36 14.22
CA GLN A 31 -14.49 5.67 13.53
C GLN A 31 -14.19 6.83 12.55
N CYS A 32 -14.42 6.65 11.26
CA CYS A 32 -14.18 7.70 10.25
C CYS A 32 -15.39 8.65 10.17
N GLY A 33 -15.20 9.92 10.51
CA GLY A 33 -16.14 11.01 10.23
C GLY A 33 -15.79 11.70 8.91
N PHE A 34 -16.82 11.98 8.09
CA PHE A 34 -16.70 12.64 6.79
C PHE A 34 -16.68 14.17 6.96
N GLY A 35 -15.60 14.81 6.51
CA GLY A 35 -15.52 16.26 6.31
C GLY A 35 -15.34 16.55 4.82
N LYS A 36 -16.23 17.39 4.25
CA LYS A 36 -16.22 17.79 2.84
C LYS A 36 -15.29 18.97 2.63
N SER A 37 -14.41 18.88 1.63
CA SER A 37 -13.75 20.04 1.02
C SER A 37 -13.65 19.84 -0.48
N SER A 38 -14.08 20.86 -1.24
CA SER A 38 -14.11 20.94 -2.70
C SER A 38 -12.90 21.72 -3.20
N LEU A 39 -12.17 21.20 -4.19
CA LEU A 39 -11.22 21.98 -5.00
C LEU A 39 -11.23 21.53 -6.47
N THR A 40 -11.19 22.55 -7.33
CA THR A 40 -11.20 22.54 -8.79
C THR A 40 -9.84 22.23 -9.40
N VAL A 41 -9.82 21.44 -10.48
CA VAL A 41 -8.61 21.08 -11.26
C VAL A 41 -8.64 21.81 -12.61
N SER A 42 -7.49 22.32 -13.05
CA SER A 42 -7.25 22.77 -14.43
C SER A 42 -6.13 21.93 -15.03
N SER A 43 -6.38 21.38 -16.22
CA SER A 43 -5.49 20.47 -16.95
C SER A 43 -4.61 21.22 -17.94
N THR A 44 -3.38 20.76 -18.13
CA THR A 44 -2.60 21.09 -19.32
C THR A 44 -1.75 19.89 -19.72
N SER A 45 -1.96 19.42 -20.94
CA SER A 45 -1.29 18.30 -21.58
C SER A 45 0.01 18.73 -22.23
N VAL A 46 1.07 17.94 -22.09
CA VAL A 46 2.23 17.99 -22.99
C VAL A 46 2.69 16.57 -23.30
N SER A 47 2.74 16.24 -24.58
CA SER A 47 3.31 15.01 -25.12
C SER A 47 4.79 15.19 -25.42
N ALA A 48 5.61 14.16 -25.18
CA ALA A 48 6.91 14.04 -25.85
C ALA A 48 7.30 12.58 -26.04
N PHE A 49 7.84 12.33 -27.24
CA PHE A 49 8.26 11.07 -27.84
C PHE A 49 9.53 10.48 -27.17
N GLY A 50 9.67 9.16 -27.29
CA GLY A 50 10.74 8.39 -26.66
C GLY A 50 12.06 8.29 -27.43
N THR A 51 12.95 7.44 -26.91
CA THR A 51 13.90 6.58 -27.64
C THR A 51 14.41 5.52 -26.66
N VAL A 52 14.40 4.28 -27.12
CA VAL A 52 14.94 3.08 -26.45
C VAL A 52 16.44 2.99 -26.73
N GLN A 53 17.26 2.68 -25.72
CA GLN A 53 18.62 2.20 -25.96
C GLN A 53 18.94 1.02 -25.02
N SER A 54 19.09 -0.14 -25.66
CA SER A 54 19.56 -1.41 -25.10
C SER A 54 21.09 -1.43 -25.06
N CYS A 55 21.65 -1.94 -23.97
CA CYS A 55 23.06 -2.35 -23.88
C CYS A 55 23.15 -3.65 -23.08
N ASP A 56 23.26 -4.77 -23.77
CA ASP A 56 23.84 -6.01 -23.24
C ASP A 56 25.31 -5.78 -22.91
N THR A 57 25.78 -6.14 -21.70
CA THR A 57 27.05 -6.88 -21.53
C THR A 57 27.07 -7.54 -20.14
N SER A 58 27.28 -8.85 -20.18
CA SER A 58 27.53 -9.79 -19.09
C SER A 58 28.71 -9.42 -18.17
N ALA A 59 28.48 -9.46 -16.86
CA ALA A 59 29.52 -9.72 -15.87
C ALA A 59 28.95 -10.69 -14.81
N ALA A 60 29.54 -11.87 -14.73
CA ALA A 60 29.23 -12.88 -13.73
C ALA A 60 29.67 -12.37 -12.35
N ALA A 61 28.73 -11.81 -11.59
CA ALA A 61 28.90 -11.50 -10.18
C ALA A 61 28.45 -12.70 -9.35
N SER A 62 29.37 -13.24 -8.57
CA SER A 62 29.18 -14.33 -7.62
C SER A 62 27.99 -14.05 -6.70
N LEU A 63 26.97 -14.92 -6.76
CA LEU A 63 25.80 -14.86 -5.89
C LEU A 63 26.24 -14.97 -4.41
N PRO A 64 25.77 -14.10 -3.51
CA PRO A 64 26.00 -14.28 -2.09
C PRO A 64 25.24 -15.53 -1.60
N THR A 65 25.96 -16.39 -0.90
CA THR A 65 25.45 -17.62 -0.28
C THR A 65 24.32 -17.30 0.70
N LEU A 66 23.14 -17.89 0.47
CA LEU A 66 21.98 -17.85 1.37
C LEU A 66 22.37 -18.24 2.81
N PRO A 67 21.99 -17.46 3.83
CA PRO A 67 22.16 -17.87 5.22
C PRO A 67 21.27 -19.09 5.49
N GLN A 68 21.90 -20.22 5.81
CA GLN A 68 21.22 -21.41 6.28
C GLN A 68 20.75 -21.19 7.72
N GLY A 69 19.56 -20.62 7.86
CA GLY A 69 18.87 -20.44 9.13
C GLY A 69 17.58 -19.68 8.89
N GLY A 70 16.44 -20.31 9.17
CA GLY A 70 15.08 -19.81 8.90
C GLY A 70 14.65 -18.59 9.73
N VAL A 71 15.54 -17.64 9.98
CA VAL A 71 15.24 -16.38 10.64
C VAL A 71 14.74 -15.41 9.57
N LEU A 72 13.45 -15.09 9.61
CA LEU A 72 12.88 -14.04 8.75
C LEU A 72 13.58 -12.69 9.04
N PRO A 73 13.83 -11.86 8.01
CA PRO A 73 14.34 -10.51 8.19
C PRO A 73 13.57 -9.76 9.25
N VAL A 74 14.30 -9.04 10.11
CA VAL A 74 13.71 -8.20 11.16
C VAL A 74 12.74 -7.22 10.50
N GLY A 75 11.46 -7.29 10.87
CA GLY A 75 10.39 -6.45 10.30
C GLY A 75 9.44 -7.17 9.34
N LEU A 76 9.88 -8.23 8.63
CA LEU A 76 9.01 -8.93 7.67
C LEU A 76 7.81 -9.60 8.36
N LYS A 77 8.00 -10.13 9.57
CA LYS A 77 6.90 -10.66 10.39
C LYS A 77 5.83 -9.61 10.70
N THR A 78 6.23 -8.35 10.88
CA THR A 78 5.31 -7.24 11.13
C THR A 78 4.49 -6.91 9.88
N ILE A 79 5.09 -7.03 8.70
CA ILE A 79 4.42 -6.84 7.41
C ILE A 79 3.45 -7.98 7.10
N LEU A 80 3.86 -9.24 7.31
CA LEU A 80 3.07 -10.42 6.95
C LEU A 80 1.87 -10.66 7.86
N ARG A 81 1.99 -10.35 9.15
CA ARG A 81 0.93 -10.59 10.14
C ARG A 81 -0.43 -10.00 9.76
N PRO A 82 -0.54 -8.72 9.33
CA PRO A 82 -1.82 -8.11 8.98
C PRO A 82 -2.42 -8.58 7.65
N LEU A 83 -1.62 -9.16 6.75
CA LEU A 83 -2.07 -9.59 5.42
C LEU A 83 -2.95 -10.84 5.48
N TYR A 84 -3.91 -10.98 4.57
CA TYR A 84 -4.78 -12.15 4.45
C TYR A 84 -4.23 -13.09 3.38
N LEU A 85 -3.23 -13.88 3.77
CA LEU A 85 -2.44 -14.72 2.87
C LEU A 85 -2.71 -16.20 3.10
N THR A 86 -2.81 -16.96 2.01
CA THR A 86 -2.64 -18.41 2.04
C THR A 86 -1.21 -18.79 2.42
N SER A 87 -0.99 -20.04 2.84
CA SER A 87 0.36 -20.55 3.10
C SER A 87 1.28 -20.43 1.88
N GLN A 88 0.74 -20.64 0.67
CA GLN A 88 1.49 -20.48 -0.58
C GLN A 88 1.90 -19.02 -0.81
N GLN A 89 0.97 -18.07 -0.70
CA GLN A 89 1.29 -16.65 -0.86
C GLN A 89 2.32 -16.20 0.18
N GLN A 90 2.19 -16.64 1.43
CA GLN A 90 3.14 -16.31 2.49
C GLN A 90 4.54 -16.81 2.15
N SER A 91 4.69 -18.06 1.71
CA SER A 91 5.98 -18.59 1.26
C SER A 91 6.56 -17.80 0.08
N SER A 92 5.75 -17.52 -0.95
CA SER A 92 6.22 -16.76 -2.12
C SER A 92 6.63 -15.32 -1.79
N ILE A 93 5.93 -14.66 -0.87
CA ILE A 93 6.33 -13.34 -0.38
C ILE A 93 7.66 -13.44 0.36
N ILE A 94 7.82 -14.40 1.26
CA ILE A 94 9.09 -14.62 1.97
C ILE A 94 10.23 -14.80 0.97
N ASP A 95 10.07 -15.67 -0.04
CA ASP A 95 11.09 -15.90 -1.07
C ASP A 95 11.42 -14.61 -1.86
N THR A 96 10.41 -13.78 -2.16
CA THR A 96 10.60 -12.50 -2.85
C THR A 96 11.38 -11.49 -2.00
N TYR A 97 11.10 -11.43 -0.70
CA TYR A 97 11.86 -10.59 0.23
C TYR A 97 13.29 -11.08 0.43
N MET A 98 13.48 -12.39 0.60
CA MET A 98 14.81 -13.00 0.77
C MET A 98 15.68 -12.87 -0.48
N SER A 99 15.07 -12.85 -1.66
CA SER A 99 15.76 -12.62 -2.93
C SER A 99 15.93 -11.13 -3.29
N CYS A 100 15.52 -10.21 -2.39
CA CYS A 100 15.58 -8.76 -2.60
C CYS A 100 14.89 -8.29 -3.90
N LYS A 101 13.85 -9.00 -4.34
CA LYS A 101 13.05 -8.66 -5.53
C LYS A 101 11.84 -7.76 -5.22
N HIS A 102 11.69 -7.37 -3.96
CA HIS A 102 10.66 -6.42 -3.55
C HIS A 102 11.15 -4.98 -3.80
N THR A 103 10.21 -4.06 -3.91
CA THR A 103 10.51 -2.63 -3.99
C THR A 103 10.84 -2.07 -2.62
N TRP A 104 11.87 -1.24 -2.55
CA TRP A 104 12.29 -0.51 -1.36
C TRP A 104 12.73 0.90 -1.77
N LEU A 105 11.92 1.89 -1.44
CA LEU A 105 12.17 3.30 -1.75
C LEU A 105 12.15 4.10 -0.45
N GLU A 106 13.23 4.84 -0.20
CA GLU A 106 13.37 5.75 0.94
C GLU A 106 13.50 7.18 0.45
N TYR A 107 12.94 8.12 1.22
CA TYR A 107 12.89 9.52 0.85
C TYR A 107 13.26 10.40 2.04
N GLU A 108 14.03 11.44 1.75
CA GLU A 108 14.42 12.44 2.72
C GLU A 108 13.27 13.43 2.98
N GLU A 109 13.01 13.71 4.26
CA GLU A 109 11.89 14.54 4.72
C GLU A 109 12.03 16.02 4.32
N ASN A 110 13.28 16.49 4.25
CA ASN A 110 13.63 17.89 3.99
C ASN A 110 13.90 18.20 2.52
N ASP A 111 13.94 17.17 1.66
CA ASP A 111 14.16 17.34 0.22
C ASP A 111 12.82 17.41 -0.52
N THR A 112 12.50 18.58 -1.06
CA THR A 112 11.27 18.80 -1.82
C THR A 112 11.20 17.96 -3.09
N VAL A 113 12.34 17.73 -3.77
CA VAL A 113 12.38 16.93 -4.99
C VAL A 113 12.12 15.46 -4.67
N ALA A 114 12.72 14.95 -3.60
CA ALA A 114 12.46 13.60 -3.12
C ALA A 114 11.01 13.42 -2.68
N GLN A 115 10.42 14.38 -1.98
CA GLN A 115 9.02 14.31 -1.55
C GLN A 115 8.04 14.38 -2.71
N ASP A 116 8.33 15.16 -3.76
CA ASP A 116 7.50 15.17 -4.97
C ASP A 116 7.63 13.86 -5.74
N GLU A 117 8.81 13.24 -5.79
CA GLU A 117 8.96 11.90 -6.34
C GLU A 117 8.20 10.86 -5.52
N ALA A 118 8.25 10.92 -4.19
CA ALA A 118 7.50 10.02 -3.33
C ALA A 118 5.99 10.07 -3.60
N LYS A 119 5.44 11.29 -3.78
CA LYS A 119 4.04 11.48 -4.17
C LYS A 119 3.76 10.90 -5.55
N ARG A 120 4.62 11.16 -6.55
CA ARG A 120 4.48 10.57 -7.89
C ARG A 120 4.47 9.05 -7.86
N GLN A 121 5.27 8.43 -6.99
CA GLN A 121 5.26 6.98 -6.80
C GLN A 121 3.95 6.51 -6.18
N LEU A 122 3.43 7.19 -5.14
CA LEU A 122 2.11 6.84 -4.59
C LEU A 122 0.99 6.99 -5.63
N GLU A 123 0.98 8.08 -6.40
CA GLU A 123 0.02 8.30 -7.49
C GLU A 123 0.13 7.20 -8.56
N LYS A 124 1.34 6.84 -8.97
CA LYS A 124 1.60 5.75 -9.93
C LYS A 124 1.04 4.40 -9.45
N PHE A 125 1.04 4.15 -8.15
CA PHE A 125 0.50 2.90 -7.58
C PHE A 125 -0.94 3.04 -7.11
N GLU A 126 -1.61 4.17 -7.37
CA GLU A 126 -2.98 4.46 -6.92
C GLU A 126 -3.14 4.35 -5.39
N LEU A 127 -2.08 4.74 -4.67
CA LEU A 127 -1.98 4.74 -3.21
C LEU A 127 -1.99 6.15 -2.62
N ASP A 128 -2.21 7.18 -3.44
CA ASP A 128 -2.42 8.54 -2.94
C ASP A 128 -3.75 8.64 -2.16
N TYR A 129 -3.88 9.72 -1.39
CA TYR A 129 -5.02 9.92 -0.50
C TYR A 129 -6.37 9.92 -1.25
N LEU A 130 -6.42 10.44 -2.47
CA LEU A 130 -7.67 10.48 -3.24
C LEU A 130 -7.96 9.09 -3.80
N ALA A 131 -6.99 8.46 -4.46
CA ALA A 131 -7.12 7.11 -5.02
C ALA A 131 -7.66 6.12 -3.98
N THR A 132 -7.05 6.06 -2.79
CA THR A 132 -7.45 5.14 -1.71
C THR A 132 -8.84 5.42 -1.10
N LYS A 133 -9.47 6.55 -1.43
CA LYS A 133 -10.83 6.91 -1.01
C LYS A 133 -11.88 6.66 -2.09
N HIS A 134 -11.46 6.42 -3.34
CA HIS A 134 -12.39 6.06 -4.39
C HIS A 134 -12.96 4.67 -4.14
N LEU A 135 -14.24 4.48 -4.50
CA LEU A 135 -14.92 3.18 -4.40
C LEU A 135 -14.28 2.12 -5.30
N GLU A 136 -13.53 2.55 -6.31
CA GLU A 136 -12.82 1.70 -7.27
C GLU A 136 -11.42 1.32 -6.81
N SER A 137 -10.94 1.89 -5.68
CA SER A 137 -9.63 1.55 -5.11
C SER A 137 -9.51 0.05 -4.91
N GLN A 138 -8.53 -0.55 -5.57
CA GLN A 138 -8.21 -1.97 -5.43
C GLN A 138 -7.29 -2.25 -4.25
N TRP A 139 -6.86 -1.21 -3.54
CA TRP A 139 -6.03 -1.33 -2.33
C TRP A 139 -6.88 -1.26 -1.08
N THR A 140 -6.80 -2.30 -0.25
CA THR A 140 -7.38 -2.31 1.10
C THR A 140 -6.30 -2.03 2.13
N ASN A 141 -6.53 -1.02 2.99
CA ASN A 141 -5.77 -0.84 4.23
C ASN A 141 -6.06 -2.01 5.18
N CYS A 142 -5.07 -2.89 5.34
CA CYS A 142 -5.18 -4.08 6.18
C CYS A 142 -4.74 -3.79 7.63
N TRP A 143 -3.87 -2.80 7.80
CA TRP A 143 -3.37 -2.39 9.10
C TRP A 143 -2.73 -1.02 9.03
N SER A 144 -2.89 -0.26 10.12
CA SER A 144 -2.13 0.97 10.33
C SER A 144 -1.80 1.13 11.80
N ALA A 145 -0.60 1.63 12.09
CA ALA A 145 -0.23 2.12 13.41
C ALA A 145 0.26 3.56 13.32
N THR A 146 0.07 4.29 14.41
CA THR A 146 0.59 5.65 14.56
C THR A 146 1.31 5.74 15.89
N THR A 147 2.56 6.19 15.85
CA THR A 147 3.40 6.41 17.02
C THR A 147 3.81 7.87 17.06
N GLU A 148 3.78 8.47 18.23
CA GLU A 148 4.30 9.81 18.44
C GLU A 148 5.82 9.74 18.59
N VAL A 149 6.53 10.64 17.90
CA VAL A 149 7.99 10.69 17.85
C VAL A 149 8.40 12.15 18.04
N GLY A 150 9.38 12.42 18.90
CA GLY A 150 9.89 13.76 19.17
C GLY A 150 10.02 14.06 20.66
N TYR A 151 10.34 15.31 20.96
CA TYR A 151 10.47 15.85 22.32
C TYR A 151 9.37 16.87 22.60
N GLU A 152 9.16 17.21 23.88
CA GLU A 152 8.15 18.19 24.30
C GLU A 152 8.28 19.48 23.47
N GLY A 153 7.20 19.84 22.77
CA GLY A 153 7.11 21.03 21.91
C GLY A 153 7.34 20.78 20.42
N ASN A 154 7.80 19.60 19.98
CA ASN A 154 7.95 19.25 18.57
C ASN A 154 7.59 17.78 18.30
N THR A 155 6.31 17.44 18.46
CA THR A 155 5.80 16.07 18.30
C THR A 155 5.36 15.81 16.86
N TRP A 156 5.94 14.78 16.27
CA TRP A 156 5.57 14.24 14.96
C TRP A 156 4.79 12.95 15.15
N LYS A 157 3.85 12.66 14.25
CA LYS A 157 3.15 11.38 14.21
C LYS A 157 3.74 10.54 13.09
N LYS A 158 4.48 9.49 13.45
CA LYS A 158 4.91 8.47 12.50
C LYS A 158 3.74 7.51 12.26
N ARG A 159 3.23 7.48 11.04
CA ARG A 159 2.20 6.56 10.59
C ARG A 159 2.83 5.48 9.71
N GLN A 160 2.49 4.23 9.99
CA GLN A 160 2.85 3.09 9.16
C GLN A 160 1.55 2.45 8.70
N THR A 161 1.36 2.32 7.41
CA THR A 161 0.15 1.73 6.80
C THR A 161 0.54 0.59 5.88
N ILE A 162 -0.16 -0.53 5.97
CA ILE A 162 0.02 -1.69 5.09
C ILE A 162 -1.24 -1.87 4.26
N TYR A 163 -1.05 -1.75 2.96
CA TYR A 163 -2.04 -1.99 1.93
C TYR A 163 -1.86 -3.38 1.34
N GLN A 164 -2.97 -4.09 1.11
CA GLN A 164 -3.01 -5.32 0.34
C GLN A 164 -3.97 -5.10 -0.82
N TYR A 165 -3.62 -5.61 -1.99
CA TYR A 165 -4.51 -5.52 -3.12
C TYR A 165 -5.69 -6.51 -2.97
N ASP A 166 -6.89 -6.10 -3.37
CA ASP A 166 -8.16 -6.80 -3.12
C ASP A 166 -8.19 -8.21 -3.76
N CYS A 167 -7.67 -8.36 -4.97
CA CYS A 167 -7.55 -9.68 -5.64
C CYS A 167 -6.59 -10.65 -4.91
N GLY A 168 -5.72 -10.15 -4.01
CA GLY A 168 -4.78 -10.95 -3.22
C GLY A 168 -5.34 -11.42 -1.87
N TYR A 169 -6.55 -10.99 -1.52
CA TYR A 169 -7.20 -11.28 -0.24
C TYR A 169 -7.95 -12.62 -0.30
N ASP A 170 -7.55 -13.60 0.51
CA ASP A 170 -8.29 -14.86 0.64
C ASP A 170 -9.38 -14.74 1.74
N GLN A 171 -10.64 -14.90 1.32
CA GLN A 171 -11.79 -14.83 2.21
C GLN A 171 -11.79 -15.92 3.30
N LYS A 172 -11.35 -17.14 3.00
CA LYS A 172 -11.27 -18.24 3.98
C LYS A 172 -10.23 -17.92 5.06
N VAL A 173 -9.09 -17.36 4.65
CA VAL A 173 -8.05 -16.92 5.59
C VAL A 173 -8.57 -15.80 6.50
N TRP A 174 -9.31 -14.84 5.93
CA TRP A 174 -9.95 -13.82 6.74
C TRP A 174 -10.95 -14.40 7.73
N GLN A 175 -11.82 -15.32 7.29
CA GLN A 175 -12.82 -15.95 8.17
C GLN A 175 -12.14 -16.69 9.32
N GLN A 176 -11.01 -17.35 9.05
CA GLN A 176 -10.20 -17.99 10.08
C GLN A 176 -9.64 -16.96 11.08
N LYS A 177 -8.98 -15.91 10.60
CA LYS A 177 -8.45 -14.84 11.46
C LYS A 177 -9.56 -14.16 12.28
N ALA A 178 -10.72 -13.92 11.69
CA ALA A 178 -11.86 -13.31 12.39
C ALA A 178 -12.32 -14.16 13.59
N LYS A 179 -12.33 -15.50 13.44
CA LYS A 179 -12.64 -16.43 14.55
C LYS A 179 -11.58 -16.42 15.64
N GLU A 180 -10.31 -16.23 15.29
CA GLU A 180 -9.21 -16.14 16.26
C GLU A 180 -9.29 -14.85 17.11
N TYR A 181 -9.70 -13.74 16.50
CA TYR A 181 -9.79 -12.45 17.20
C TYR A 181 -11.08 -12.26 18.00
N ASP A 182 -12.16 -12.91 17.60
CA ASP A 182 -13.46 -12.77 18.25
C ASP A 182 -14.02 -14.16 18.62
N ALA A 183 -13.81 -14.56 19.87
CA ALA A 183 -14.36 -15.81 20.42
C ALA A 183 -15.90 -15.85 20.41
N HIS A 184 -16.54 -14.69 20.27
CA HIS A 184 -17.99 -14.54 20.13
C HIS A 184 -18.45 -14.42 18.67
N PHE A 185 -17.57 -14.65 17.70
CA PHE A 185 -17.90 -14.67 16.28
C PHE A 185 -18.81 -15.87 15.94
N LYS A 186 -20.07 -15.78 16.35
CA LYS A 186 -21.18 -16.69 16.06
C LYS A 186 -21.92 -16.25 14.80
N ARG A 187 -21.19 -15.84 13.75
CA ARG A 187 -21.87 -15.54 12.47
C ARG A 187 -22.27 -16.86 11.84
N GLU A 188 -23.54 -16.97 11.45
CA GLU A 188 -24.05 -18.07 10.65
C GLU A 188 -23.12 -18.34 9.47
N THR A 189 -22.92 -19.62 9.17
CA THR A 189 -21.93 -20.18 8.25
C THR A 189 -22.05 -19.71 6.80
N THR A 190 -23.03 -18.86 6.48
CA THR A 190 -23.33 -18.38 5.13
C THR A 190 -22.84 -16.96 4.85
N TRP A 191 -22.35 -16.19 5.84
CA TRP A 191 -21.89 -14.82 5.57
C TRP A 191 -20.58 -14.82 4.76
N GLN A 192 -20.70 -14.46 3.49
CA GLN A 192 -19.57 -14.24 2.60
C GLN A 192 -19.30 -12.74 2.47
N ARG A 193 -18.06 -12.32 2.73
CA ARG A 193 -17.66 -10.95 2.44
C ARG A 193 -17.66 -10.80 0.93
N CYS A 194 -18.48 -9.90 0.40
CA CYS A 194 -18.43 -9.52 -1.00
C CYS A 194 -17.23 -8.60 -1.18
N VAL A 195 -16.11 -9.15 -1.64
CA VAL A 195 -14.99 -8.36 -2.16
C VAL A 195 -15.29 -8.01 -3.62
N PRO A 196 -14.88 -6.82 -4.10
CA PRO A 196 -15.21 -6.41 -5.48
C PRO A 196 -14.57 -7.31 -6.55
N TYR A 197 -13.45 -7.97 -6.22
CA TYR A 197 -12.68 -8.82 -7.12
C TYR A 197 -12.57 -10.24 -6.58
N ASP A 198 -12.58 -11.21 -7.50
CA ASP A 198 -12.30 -12.59 -7.16
C ASP A 198 -10.82 -12.77 -6.74
N PHE A 199 -10.58 -13.78 -5.90
CA PHE A 199 -9.24 -14.12 -5.45
C PHE A 199 -8.39 -14.67 -6.59
N THR A 200 -7.24 -14.04 -6.85
CA THR A 200 -6.29 -14.42 -7.91
C THR A 200 -4.94 -14.89 -7.37
N GLY A 201 -4.77 -14.93 -6.04
CA GLY A 201 -3.49 -15.26 -5.42
C GLY A 201 -2.41 -14.19 -5.59
N CYS A 202 -2.80 -12.95 -5.93
CA CYS A 202 -1.87 -11.85 -6.07
C CYS A 202 -1.06 -11.63 -4.79
N LEU A 203 0.23 -11.29 -4.96
CA LEU A 203 1.16 -11.04 -3.87
C LEU A 203 1.33 -9.55 -3.57
N ALA A 204 0.64 -8.68 -4.31
CA ALA A 204 0.81 -7.26 -4.23
C ALA A 204 0.39 -6.71 -2.86
N HIS A 205 1.34 -6.05 -2.20
CA HIS A 205 1.16 -5.38 -0.91
C HIS A 205 2.20 -4.29 -0.77
N VAL A 206 1.84 -3.22 -0.06
CA VAL A 206 2.70 -2.04 0.11
C VAL A 206 2.64 -1.57 1.55
N GLU A 207 3.80 -1.40 2.13
CA GLU A 207 4.00 -0.66 3.36
C GLU A 207 4.39 0.78 3.01
N VAL A 208 3.63 1.74 3.54
CA VAL A 208 3.92 3.17 3.45
C VAL A 208 4.21 3.70 4.85
N VAL A 209 5.35 4.36 5.02
CA VAL A 209 5.74 5.03 6.26
C VAL A 209 5.77 6.54 6.04
N GLU A 210 5.09 7.26 6.90
CA GLU A 210 4.88 8.70 6.78
C GLU A 210 5.10 9.40 8.12
N PHE A 211 5.66 10.60 8.09
CA PHE A 211 5.60 11.54 9.22
C PHE A 211 4.54 12.60 8.96
N CYS A 212 3.67 12.78 9.95
CA CYS A 212 2.59 13.74 9.93
C CYS A 212 2.87 14.84 10.97
N GLN A 213 2.87 16.10 10.53
CA GLN A 213 2.92 17.28 11.38
C GLN A 213 1.87 18.29 10.90
N GLY A 214 0.82 18.46 11.69
CA GLY A 214 -0.34 19.27 11.28
C GLY A 214 -0.97 18.71 10.00
N SER A 215 -1.05 19.55 8.96
CA SER A 215 -1.53 19.18 7.62
C SER A 215 -0.45 18.62 6.69
N ARG A 216 0.83 18.67 7.10
CA ARG A 216 1.94 18.19 6.28
C ARG A 216 2.13 16.70 6.51
N THR A 217 2.17 15.95 5.42
CA THR A 217 2.54 14.53 5.38
C THR A 217 3.81 14.39 4.57
N LEU A 218 4.83 13.77 5.16
CA LEU A 218 6.12 13.48 4.57
C LEU A 218 6.28 11.98 4.44
N ILE A 219 6.50 11.50 3.22
CA ILE A 219 6.67 10.07 2.95
C ILE A 219 8.14 9.76 3.18
N THR A 220 8.43 8.76 4.01
CA THR A 220 9.82 8.34 4.29
C THR A 220 10.15 6.99 3.67
N ARG A 221 9.16 6.11 3.53
CA ARG A 221 9.36 4.81 2.91
C ARG A 221 8.14 4.32 2.16
N ILE A 222 8.39 3.73 1.00
CA ILE A 222 7.45 2.89 0.25
C ILE A 222 8.16 1.56 0.00
N SER A 223 7.64 0.47 0.56
CA SER A 223 8.26 -0.85 0.42
C SER A 223 7.23 -1.95 0.27
N GLY A 224 7.46 -2.91 -0.62
CA GLY A 224 6.47 -3.95 -0.89
C GLY A 224 6.67 -4.68 -2.20
N ILE A 225 5.71 -5.55 -2.53
CA ILE A 225 5.59 -6.15 -3.86
C ILE A 225 4.51 -5.36 -4.58
N LEU A 226 4.91 -4.65 -5.64
CA LEU A 226 4.01 -3.79 -6.41
C LEU A 226 3.53 -4.44 -7.71
N GLU A 227 4.19 -5.53 -8.11
CA GLU A 227 3.85 -6.26 -9.33
C GLU A 227 2.62 -7.14 -9.11
N HIS A 228 1.71 -7.09 -10.09
CA HIS A 228 0.52 -7.92 -10.13
C HIS A 228 0.75 -9.14 -11.02
N ASN A 229 0.16 -10.27 -10.66
CA ASN A 229 0.14 -11.44 -11.53
C ASN A 229 -0.85 -11.23 -12.69
N GLU A 230 -0.69 -12.01 -13.76
CA GLU A 230 -1.51 -11.88 -14.98
C GLU A 230 -3.02 -12.02 -14.71
N ALA A 231 -3.40 -12.92 -13.79
CA ALA A 231 -4.79 -13.12 -13.40
C ALA A 231 -5.38 -11.88 -12.74
N CYS A 232 -4.62 -11.18 -11.90
CA CYS A 232 -5.06 -9.94 -11.27
C CYS A 232 -5.15 -8.79 -12.26
N CYS A 233 -4.20 -8.66 -13.20
CA CYS A 233 -4.27 -7.63 -14.25
C CYS A 233 -5.49 -7.80 -15.17
N LYS A 234 -6.02 -9.03 -15.30
CA LYS A 234 -7.21 -9.36 -16.07
C LYS A 234 -8.48 -9.46 -15.23
N ALA A 235 -8.38 -9.25 -13.92
CA ALA A 235 -9.51 -9.41 -13.03
C ALA A 235 -10.52 -8.29 -13.27
N GLU A 236 -11.76 -8.68 -13.55
CA GLU A 236 -12.88 -7.75 -13.62
C GLU A 236 -13.56 -7.67 -12.25
N MET A 237 -14.24 -6.55 -12.00
CA MET A 237 -15.02 -6.37 -10.79
C MET A 237 -16.21 -7.34 -10.81
N ALA A 238 -16.11 -8.44 -10.05
CA ALA A 238 -17.12 -9.47 -9.91
C ALA A 238 -18.36 -8.95 -9.17
N TRP A 239 -18.16 -8.06 -8.21
CA TRP A 239 -19.25 -7.50 -7.41
C TRP A 239 -19.28 -5.98 -7.48
N LYS A 240 -20.25 -5.46 -8.21
CA LYS A 240 -20.61 -4.03 -8.17
C LYS A 240 -21.53 -3.83 -6.98
N PRO A 241 -21.25 -2.89 -6.06
CA PRO A 241 -22.20 -2.58 -5.01
C PRO A 241 -23.51 -2.16 -5.68
N ALA A 242 -24.57 -2.91 -5.40
CA ALA A 242 -25.91 -2.46 -5.71
C ALA A 242 -26.19 -1.28 -4.78
N ILE A 243 -25.81 -0.08 -5.19
CA ILE A 243 -26.41 1.12 -4.64
C ILE A 243 -27.72 1.25 -5.41
N PRO A 244 -28.88 0.87 -4.84
CA PRO A 244 -30.16 1.23 -5.45
C PRO A 244 -30.25 2.75 -5.37
N LEU A 245 -29.67 3.43 -6.35
CA LEU A 245 -29.93 4.83 -6.57
C LEU A 245 -31.38 4.89 -7.02
N HIS A 246 -32.20 5.57 -6.23
CA HIS A 246 -33.57 5.88 -6.61
C HIS A 246 -33.55 6.53 -7.99
N GLU A 247 -34.48 6.18 -8.88
CA GLU A 247 -34.51 6.64 -10.27
C GLU A 247 -34.34 8.17 -10.38
N HIS A 248 -34.99 8.89 -9.47
CA HIS A 248 -34.84 10.34 -9.30
C HIS A 248 -33.39 10.85 -9.16
N VAL A 249 -32.48 10.07 -8.55
CA VAL A 249 -31.06 10.45 -8.44
C VAL A 249 -30.37 10.41 -9.80
N TYR A 250 -30.75 9.47 -10.69
CA TYR A 250 -30.25 9.45 -12.06
C TYR A 250 -30.80 10.61 -12.87
N GLU A 251 -32.10 10.91 -12.73
CA GLU A 251 -32.72 12.06 -13.41
C GLU A 251 -32.03 13.36 -13.03
N VAL A 252 -31.82 13.60 -11.73
CA VAL A 252 -31.15 14.81 -11.23
C VAL A 252 -29.69 14.86 -11.68
N ALA A 253 -28.97 13.73 -11.65
CA ALA A 253 -27.58 13.68 -12.10
C ALA A 253 -27.46 13.94 -13.61
N LEU A 254 -28.36 13.39 -14.43
CA LEU A 254 -28.40 13.61 -15.88
C LEU A 254 -28.78 15.06 -16.21
N ASP A 255 -29.76 15.62 -15.50
CA ASP A 255 -30.18 17.02 -15.68
C ASP A 255 -29.04 17.99 -15.33
N GLN A 256 -28.31 17.74 -14.23
CA GLN A 256 -27.11 18.50 -13.87
C GLN A 256 -26.00 18.39 -14.92
N LEU A 257 -25.83 17.21 -15.54
CA LEU A 257 -24.82 16.98 -16.57
C LEU A 257 -25.17 17.69 -17.89
N VAL A 258 -26.44 17.74 -18.27
CA VAL A 258 -26.93 18.39 -19.49
C VAL A 258 -26.99 19.91 -19.33
N ASN A 259 -27.51 20.38 -18.19
CA ASN A 259 -27.73 21.82 -17.97
C ASN A 259 -26.49 22.55 -17.45
N GLY A 260 -25.40 21.82 -17.17
CA GLY A 260 -24.14 22.41 -16.70
C GLY A 260 -24.26 23.15 -15.37
N THR A 261 -25.29 22.85 -14.59
CA THR A 261 -25.60 23.51 -13.34
C THR A 261 -24.65 23.02 -12.24
N ARG A 262 -23.74 23.90 -11.84
CA ARG A 262 -22.95 23.80 -10.61
C ARG A 262 -23.80 24.05 -9.36
#